data_AF-A0A7C1K872-F1
#
_entry.id   AF-A0A7C1K872-F1
#
_cell.length_a   1.000
_cell.length_b   1.000
_cell.length_c   1.000
_cell.angle_alpha   90.00
_cell.angle_beta   90.00
_cell.angle_gamma   90.00
#
_symmetry.space_group_name_H-M   'P 1'
#
loop_
_entity.id
_entity.type
_entity.pdbx_description
1 polymer ?
#
loop_
_entity_poly.entity_id
_entity_poly.type
_entity_poly.pdbx_seq_one_letter_code
_entity_poly.pdbx_strand_id
1 'polypeptide(L)'
;MRELIRPMVGLILHLSASQLARTRPRIPSRVEQIEKRLAELDTIEKEMCREEEGRPVFPMPVPEDVSVGCVPCARAHLSTVAGSLKEALRFAREEGIMHPEVQSRLQTAEEDITAVERHDWTPEKILRSPPEEQEVIRRFLPRLRALRQGVMTVASVEDLEQVAAEAGKLATDFRLEVLRLRGVDVGQIVELARKVEAGEITMEEAKKIVARTGG
;
A
#
# COMPACT_ATOMS: atom_id res chain seq x y z
N MET A 1 -46.12 86.22 14.58
CA MET A 1 -45.05 85.46 15.26
C MET A 1 -44.57 84.33 14.37
N ARG A 2 -43.81 84.67 13.33
CA ARG A 2 -43.17 83.75 12.39
C ARG A 2 -41.69 84.08 12.44
N GLU A 3 -40.94 83.45 13.33
CA GLU A 3 -39.49 83.25 13.27
C GLU A 3 -39.14 82.20 14.33
N LEU A 4 -38.03 81.50 14.12
CA LEU A 4 -37.52 80.35 14.89
C LEU A 4 -38.18 79.01 14.53
N ILE A 5 -37.61 78.32 13.55
CA ILE A 5 -37.05 76.95 13.66
C ILE A 5 -36.44 76.62 12.28
N ARG A 6 -35.25 77.16 12.05
CA ARG A 6 -34.31 76.75 11.00
C ARG A 6 -32.95 77.12 11.61
N PRO A 7 -32.18 76.20 12.24
CA PRO A 7 -31.62 75.02 11.57
C PRO A 7 -31.33 73.83 12.52
N MET A 8 -32.19 72.81 12.59
CA MET A 8 -31.88 71.57 13.35
C MET A 8 -31.88 70.29 12.49
N VAL A 9 -32.04 70.42 11.18
CA VAL A 9 -32.07 69.27 10.25
C VAL A 9 -30.70 69.02 9.60
N GLY A 10 -29.74 69.95 9.74
CA GLY A 10 -28.40 69.83 9.13
C GLY A 10 -27.36 69.05 9.95
N LEU A 11 -27.61 68.74 11.22
CA LEU A 11 -26.58 68.17 12.12
C LEU A 11 -26.69 66.66 12.34
N ILE A 12 -27.78 66.01 11.91
CA ILE A 12 -28.03 64.60 12.20
C ILE A 12 -27.56 63.66 11.07
N LEU A 13 -27.32 64.16 9.85
CA LEU A 13 -26.91 63.32 8.70
C LEU A 13 -25.40 63.26 8.42
N HIS A 14 -24.55 63.95 9.19
CA HIS A 14 -23.08 63.90 9.00
C HIS A 14 -22.32 63.06 10.03
N LEU A 15 -22.96 62.59 11.11
CA LEU A 15 -22.29 61.82 12.16
C LEU A 15 -22.25 60.30 11.93
N SER A 16 -23.00 59.78 10.97
CA SER A 16 -23.14 58.32 10.79
C SER A 16 -22.16 57.70 9.78
N ALA A 17 -21.60 58.48 8.84
CA ALA A 17 -20.67 57.94 7.84
C ALA A 17 -19.22 57.84 8.37
N SER A 18 -18.80 58.78 9.23
CA SER A 18 -17.41 58.87 9.72
C SER A 18 -17.08 57.85 10.82
N GLN A 19 -18.08 57.27 11.49
CA GLN A 19 -17.89 56.26 12.53
C GLN A 19 -17.88 54.81 11.97
N LEU A 20 -18.50 54.55 10.82
CA LEU A 20 -18.53 53.22 10.20
C LEU A 20 -17.26 52.88 9.39
N ALA A 21 -16.36 53.84 9.14
CA ALA A 21 -15.12 53.62 8.40
C ALA A 21 -13.91 53.20 9.28
N ARG A 22 -14.02 53.25 10.61
CA ARG A 22 -12.84 53.12 11.51
C ARG A 22 -12.53 51.72 12.00
N THR A 23 -13.31 50.69 11.67
CA THR A 23 -13.11 49.34 12.20
C THR A 23 -13.36 48.23 11.19
N ARG A 24 -12.94 48.41 9.93
CA ARG A 24 -12.77 47.24 9.05
C ARG A 24 -11.38 46.65 9.25
N PRO A 25 -11.25 45.40 9.73
CA PRO A 25 -9.96 44.75 9.83
C PRO A 25 -9.34 44.67 8.43
N ARG A 26 -8.08 45.10 8.31
CA ARG A 26 -7.30 44.98 7.07
C ARG A 26 -7.15 43.49 6.77
N ILE A 27 -7.80 43.03 5.71
CA ILE A 27 -7.59 41.66 5.21
C ILE A 27 -6.16 41.63 4.65
N PRO A 28 -5.25 40.84 5.23
CA PRO A 28 -3.88 40.81 4.75
C PRO A 28 -3.86 40.33 3.31
N SER A 29 -3.07 41.01 2.49
CA SER A 29 -2.93 40.64 1.08
C SER A 29 -2.37 39.22 0.95
N ARG A 30 -2.58 38.59 -0.20
CA ARG A 30 -2.02 37.26 -0.47
C ARG A 30 -0.50 37.23 -0.33
N VAL A 31 0.17 38.35 -0.61
CA VAL A 31 1.63 38.50 -0.45
C VAL A 31 2.01 38.53 1.03
N GLU A 32 1.33 39.32 1.86
CA GLU A 32 1.56 39.37 3.31
C GLU A 32 1.32 38.01 3.98
N GLN A 33 0.34 37.24 3.49
CA GLN A 33 0.08 35.88 3.98
C GLN A 33 1.19 34.90 3.58
N ILE A 34 1.78 35.05 2.39
CA ILE A 34 2.90 34.21 1.93
C ILE A 34 4.16 34.53 2.71
N GLU A 35 4.48 35.81 2.91
CA GLU A 35 5.65 36.26 3.68
C GLU A 35 5.58 35.74 5.13
N LYS A 36 4.38 35.79 5.74
CA LYS A 36 4.17 35.24 7.08
C LYS A 36 4.44 33.73 7.14
N ARG A 37 3.94 32.97 6.17
CA ARG A 37 4.16 31.51 6.12
C ARG A 37 5.62 31.15 5.87
N LEU A 38 6.33 31.93 5.07
CA LEU A 38 7.77 31.74 4.85
C LEU A 38 8.56 31.98 6.15
N ALA A 39 8.24 33.03 6.90
CA ALA A 39 8.87 33.29 8.20
C ALA A 39 8.58 32.20 9.25
N GLU A 40 7.37 31.63 9.23
CA GLU A 40 7.00 30.49 10.09
C GLU A 40 7.83 29.24 9.74
N LEU A 41 7.99 28.92 8.45
CA LEU A 41 8.83 27.80 8.00
C LEU A 41 10.31 27.97 8.37
N ASP A 42 10.83 29.19 8.22
CA ASP A 42 12.21 29.55 8.57
C ASP A 42 12.49 29.42 10.07
N THR A 43 11.44 29.54 10.90
CA THR A 43 11.50 29.32 12.34
C THR A 43 11.50 27.83 12.67
N ILE A 44 10.63 27.05 12.01
CA ILE A 44 10.56 25.59 12.18
C ILE A 44 11.88 24.93 11.77
N GLU A 45 12.49 25.36 10.66
CA GLU A 45 13.78 24.84 10.21
C GLU A 45 14.89 25.09 11.25
N LYS A 46 14.92 26.29 11.84
CA LYS A 46 15.88 26.63 12.91
C LYS A 46 15.65 25.83 14.20
N GLU A 47 14.40 25.50 14.51
CA GLU A 47 14.06 24.64 15.64
C GLU A 47 14.50 23.18 15.38
N MET A 48 14.24 22.65 14.17
CA MET A 48 14.67 21.31 13.77
C MET A 48 16.20 21.16 13.77
N CYS A 49 16.94 22.15 13.26
CA CYS A 49 18.41 22.12 13.31
C CYS A 49 18.96 22.17 14.74
N ARG A 50 18.30 22.88 15.66
CA ARG A 50 18.70 22.92 17.08
C ARG A 50 18.43 21.62 17.82
N GLU A 51 17.40 20.87 17.44
CA GLU A 51 17.12 19.56 18.01
C GLU A 51 18.14 18.49 17.58
N GLU A 52 18.79 18.64 16.42
CA GLU A 52 19.79 17.70 15.93
C GLU A 52 21.14 17.78 16.65
N GLU A 53 21.55 18.98 17.12
CA GLU A 53 22.87 19.20 17.77
C GLU A 53 22.99 18.59 19.17
N GLY A 54 21.88 18.17 19.79
CA GLY A 54 21.85 17.59 21.14
C GLY A 54 21.41 16.12 21.20
N ARG A 55 21.10 15.50 20.07
CA ARG A 55 20.59 14.13 20.06
C ARG A 55 21.75 13.18 20.29
N PRO A 56 21.77 12.37 21.37
CA PRO A 56 22.77 11.33 21.52
C PRO A 56 22.71 10.43 20.29
N VAL A 57 23.81 10.37 19.55
CA VAL A 57 24.01 9.37 18.50
C VAL A 57 24.12 8.04 19.21
N PHE A 58 22.98 7.40 19.47
CA PHE A 58 22.98 6.00 19.83
C PHE A 58 23.59 5.27 18.63
N PRO A 59 24.76 4.60 18.78
CA PRO A 59 25.18 3.66 17.75
C PRO A 59 24.03 2.66 17.63
N MET A 60 23.27 2.75 16.54
CA MET A 60 22.29 1.74 16.23
C MET A 60 23.08 0.44 16.21
N PRO A 61 22.78 -0.54 17.08
CA PRO A 61 23.35 -1.86 16.90
C PRO A 61 22.99 -2.26 15.47
N VAL A 62 24.01 -2.46 14.63
CA VAL A 62 23.81 -3.06 13.31
C VAL A 62 23.17 -4.39 13.64
N PRO A 63 21.87 -4.58 13.36
CA PRO A 63 21.20 -5.74 13.89
C PRO A 63 21.86 -6.95 13.23
N GLU A 64 22.47 -7.79 14.05
CA GLU A 64 22.94 -9.10 13.66
C GLU A 64 21.72 -9.85 13.12
N ASP A 65 21.69 -9.98 11.81
CA ASP A 65 20.82 -10.88 11.06
C ASP A 65 19.32 -10.74 11.40
N VAL A 66 18.76 -9.52 11.28
CA VAL A 66 17.34 -9.48 10.93
C VAL A 66 17.29 -10.12 9.55
N SER A 67 16.78 -11.35 9.45
CA SER A 67 16.26 -11.86 8.20
C SER A 67 15.29 -10.78 7.69
N VAL A 68 15.79 -9.93 6.81
CA VAL A 68 14.97 -9.02 5.99
C VAL A 68 14.28 -9.97 5.04
N GLY A 69 13.28 -10.68 5.56
CA GLY A 69 12.78 -11.92 5.02
C GLY A 69 12.11 -11.66 3.70
N CYS A 70 12.88 -11.84 2.63
CA CYS A 70 12.41 -11.67 1.26
C CYS A 70 11.32 -12.70 0.94
N VAL A 71 11.30 -13.84 1.66
CA VAL A 71 10.28 -14.88 1.56
C VAL A 71 8.92 -14.44 2.13
N PRO A 72 8.81 -13.93 3.38
CA PRO A 72 7.58 -13.31 3.89
C PRO A 72 7.01 -12.19 3.01
N CYS A 73 7.84 -11.28 2.50
CA CYS A 73 7.42 -10.19 1.61
C CYS A 73 6.89 -10.73 0.28
N ALA A 74 7.66 -11.60 -0.39
CA ALA A 74 7.24 -12.22 -1.64
C ALA A 74 5.92 -13.01 -1.49
N ARG A 75 5.70 -13.66 -0.34
CA ARG A 75 4.43 -14.35 -0.06
C ARG A 75 3.24 -13.38 -0.04
N ALA A 76 3.42 -12.20 0.56
CA ALA A 76 2.37 -11.18 0.61
C ALA A 76 2.08 -10.63 -0.80
N HIS A 77 3.12 -10.21 -1.52
CA HIS A 77 2.99 -9.71 -2.90
C HIS A 77 2.33 -10.75 -3.82
N LEU A 78 2.78 -12.00 -3.82
CA LEU A 78 2.17 -13.07 -4.64
C LEU A 78 0.70 -13.32 -4.28
N SER A 79 0.31 -13.17 -3.01
CA SER A 79 -1.08 -13.24 -2.59
C SER A 79 -1.91 -12.08 -3.15
N THR A 80 -1.36 -10.86 -3.14
CA THR A 80 -2.02 -9.69 -3.74
C THR A 80 -2.17 -9.85 -5.24
N VAL A 81 -1.12 -10.28 -5.94
CA VAL A 81 -1.14 -10.55 -7.39
C VAL A 81 -2.25 -11.52 -7.77
N ALA A 82 -2.30 -12.68 -7.09
CA ALA A 82 -3.33 -13.68 -7.36
C ALA A 82 -4.75 -13.14 -7.06
N GLY A 83 -4.91 -12.39 -5.97
CA GLY A 83 -6.20 -11.77 -5.61
C GLY A 83 -6.64 -10.71 -6.62
N SER A 84 -5.74 -9.80 -7.00
CA SER A 84 -5.99 -8.72 -7.96
C SER A 84 -6.38 -9.25 -9.33
N LEU A 85 -5.65 -10.24 -9.87
CA LEU A 85 -5.95 -10.83 -11.17
C LEU A 85 -7.25 -11.63 -11.16
N LYS A 86 -7.55 -12.34 -10.07
CA LYS A 86 -8.83 -13.04 -9.90
C LYS A 86 -10.02 -12.08 -9.87
N GLU A 87 -9.86 -10.93 -9.21
CA GLU A 87 -10.93 -9.92 -9.18
C GLU A 87 -11.04 -9.18 -10.51
N ALA A 88 -9.91 -8.94 -11.20
CA ALA A 88 -9.92 -8.41 -12.57
C ALA A 88 -10.75 -9.29 -13.51
N LEU A 89 -10.62 -10.62 -13.40
CA LEU A 89 -11.44 -11.56 -14.18
C LEU A 89 -12.94 -11.40 -13.94
N ARG A 90 -13.36 -11.11 -12.71
CA ARG A 90 -14.78 -10.93 -12.39
C ARG A 90 -15.36 -9.77 -13.22
N PHE A 91 -14.67 -8.63 -13.23
CA PHE A 91 -15.07 -7.48 -14.06
C PHE A 91 -14.94 -7.78 -15.55
N ALA A 92 -13.84 -8.41 -15.98
CA ALA A 92 -13.59 -8.65 -17.40
C ALA A 92 -14.64 -9.58 -18.06
N ARG A 93 -15.20 -10.54 -17.30
CA ARG A 93 -16.25 -11.45 -17.78
C ARG A 93 -17.60 -10.76 -17.99
N GLU A 94 -17.89 -9.73 -17.20
CA GLU A 94 -19.17 -9.01 -17.24
C GLU A 94 -19.10 -7.80 -18.20
N GLU A 95 -18.00 -7.06 -18.16
CA GLU A 95 -17.88 -5.72 -18.75
C GLU A 95 -16.72 -5.60 -19.76
N GLY A 96 -15.95 -6.67 -19.96
CA GLY A 96 -14.84 -6.74 -20.92
C GLY A 96 -13.50 -6.26 -20.37
N ILE A 97 -12.42 -6.55 -21.13
CA ILE A 97 -11.04 -6.33 -20.70
C ILE A 97 -10.67 -4.84 -20.53
N MET A 98 -11.38 -3.94 -21.22
CA MET A 98 -11.14 -2.50 -21.17
C MET A 98 -11.79 -1.81 -19.96
N HIS A 99 -12.50 -2.55 -19.10
CA HIS A 99 -13.12 -1.98 -17.92
C HIS A 99 -12.06 -1.36 -16.98
N PRO A 100 -12.27 -0.15 -16.42
CA PRO A 100 -11.26 0.54 -15.60
C PRO A 100 -10.73 -0.26 -14.41
N GLU A 101 -11.59 -1.03 -13.74
CA GLU A 101 -11.16 -1.91 -12.63
C GLU A 101 -10.23 -3.04 -13.11
N VAL A 102 -10.40 -3.52 -14.34
CA VAL A 102 -9.48 -4.53 -14.90
C VAL A 102 -8.10 -3.92 -15.07
N GLN A 103 -8.03 -2.72 -15.65
CA GLN A 103 -6.78 -2.00 -15.89
C GLN A 103 -6.06 -1.66 -14.58
N SER A 104 -6.79 -1.14 -13.60
CA SER A 104 -6.28 -0.84 -12.25
C SER A 104 -5.69 -2.08 -11.58
N ARG A 105 -6.36 -3.22 -11.68
CA ARG A 105 -5.91 -4.47 -11.05
C ARG A 105 -4.74 -5.13 -11.76
N LEU A 106 -4.69 -5.05 -13.09
CA LEU A 106 -3.53 -5.46 -13.88
C LEU A 106 -2.30 -4.64 -13.47
N GLN A 107 -2.46 -3.32 -13.31
CA GLN A 107 -1.40 -2.44 -12.83
C GLN A 107 -0.92 -2.83 -11.42
N THR A 108 -1.83 -3.02 -10.46
CA THR A 108 -1.47 -3.48 -9.10
C THR A 108 -0.69 -4.79 -9.14
N ALA A 109 -1.15 -5.75 -9.95
CA ALA A 109 -0.45 -7.03 -10.09
C ALA A 109 0.94 -6.86 -10.70
N GLU A 110 1.10 -6.00 -11.71
CA GLU A 110 2.41 -5.68 -12.29
C GLU A 110 3.36 -5.04 -11.28
N GLU A 111 2.87 -4.07 -10.50
CA GLU A 111 3.64 -3.37 -9.46
C GLU A 111 4.13 -4.35 -8.39
N ASP A 112 3.26 -5.21 -7.87
CA ASP A 112 3.62 -6.21 -6.86
C ASP A 112 4.61 -7.25 -7.39
N ILE A 113 4.42 -7.78 -8.60
CA ILE A 113 5.38 -8.74 -9.20
C ILE A 113 6.74 -8.07 -9.40
N THR A 114 6.73 -6.80 -9.84
CA THR A 114 7.95 -6.02 -10.05
C THR A 114 8.66 -5.75 -8.74
N ALA A 115 7.92 -5.47 -7.65
CA ALA A 115 8.49 -5.28 -6.33
C ALA A 115 9.22 -6.54 -5.85
N VAL A 116 8.61 -7.71 -6.03
CA VAL A 116 9.28 -8.98 -5.68
C VAL A 116 10.55 -9.17 -6.50
N GLU A 117 10.48 -9.04 -7.82
CA GLU A 117 11.64 -9.31 -8.69
C GLU A 117 12.78 -8.30 -8.46
N ARG A 118 12.46 -7.00 -8.38
CA ARG A 118 13.46 -5.92 -8.44
C ARG A 118 13.87 -5.39 -7.07
N HIS A 119 13.09 -5.65 -6.02
CA HIS A 119 13.37 -5.13 -4.69
C HIS A 119 13.56 -6.22 -3.66
N ASP A 120 12.73 -7.27 -3.65
CA ASP A 120 12.87 -8.34 -2.65
C ASP A 120 13.92 -9.37 -3.07
N TRP A 121 13.92 -9.78 -4.33
CA TRP A 121 14.78 -10.85 -4.85
C TRP A 121 15.95 -10.31 -5.67
N THR A 122 16.58 -9.23 -5.19
CA THR A 122 17.84 -8.77 -5.80
C THR A 122 18.94 -9.81 -5.60
N PRO A 123 19.95 -9.88 -6.48
CA PRO A 123 21.06 -10.83 -6.34
C PRO A 123 21.74 -10.74 -4.97
N GLU A 124 21.93 -9.53 -4.44
CA GLU A 124 22.57 -9.29 -3.15
C GLU A 124 21.73 -9.80 -1.99
N LYS A 125 20.41 -9.59 -2.04
CA LYS A 125 19.49 -10.10 -1.01
C LYS A 125 19.41 -11.62 -1.05
N ILE A 126 19.31 -12.22 -2.24
CA ILE A 126 19.33 -13.68 -2.40
C ILE A 126 20.62 -14.25 -1.80
N LEU A 127 21.79 -13.70 -2.12
CA LEU A 127 23.06 -14.20 -1.60
C LEU A 127 23.18 -14.11 -0.07
N ARG A 128 22.46 -13.18 0.56
CA ARG A 128 22.42 -13.00 2.01
C ARG A 128 21.33 -13.83 2.69
N SER A 129 20.37 -14.39 1.95
CA SER A 129 19.32 -15.25 2.52
C SER A 129 19.87 -16.59 3.00
N PRO A 130 19.20 -17.26 3.96
CA PRO A 130 19.53 -18.63 4.35
C PRO A 130 19.55 -19.60 3.15
N PRO A 131 20.42 -20.63 3.12
CA PRO A 131 20.56 -21.53 1.96
C PRO A 131 19.26 -22.17 1.48
N GLU A 132 18.39 -22.56 2.41
CA GLU A 132 17.07 -23.12 2.13
C GLU A 132 16.12 -22.10 1.47
N GLU A 133 16.18 -20.82 1.86
CA GLU A 133 15.43 -19.75 1.22
C GLU A 133 15.98 -19.45 -0.18
N GLN A 134 17.31 -19.45 -0.35
CA GLN A 134 17.95 -19.26 -1.66
C GLN A 134 17.45 -20.27 -2.68
N GLU A 135 17.37 -21.53 -2.28
CA GLU A 135 16.90 -22.61 -3.15
C GLU A 135 15.43 -22.40 -3.57
N VAL A 136 14.58 -22.01 -2.61
CA VAL A 136 13.19 -21.66 -2.92
C VAL A 136 13.11 -20.48 -3.88
N ILE A 137 13.84 -19.39 -3.61
CA ILE A 137 13.81 -18.19 -4.47
C ILE A 137 14.30 -18.53 -5.88
N ARG A 138 15.43 -19.23 -6.04
CA ARG A 138 15.98 -19.61 -7.35
C ARG A 138 15.03 -20.44 -8.18
N ARG A 139 14.23 -21.31 -7.55
CA ARG A 139 13.22 -22.14 -8.21
C ARG A 139 12.01 -21.34 -8.69
N PHE A 140 11.59 -20.32 -7.91
CA PHE A 140 10.39 -19.53 -8.20
C PHE A 140 10.65 -18.32 -9.08
N LEU A 141 11.85 -17.76 -9.06
CA LEU A 141 12.21 -16.55 -9.82
C LEU A 141 11.93 -16.66 -11.33
N PRO A 142 12.24 -17.77 -12.04
CA PRO A 142 11.88 -17.91 -13.46
C PRO A 142 10.37 -17.89 -13.70
N ARG A 143 9.58 -18.50 -12.81
CA ARG A 143 8.11 -18.53 -12.89
C ARG A 143 7.51 -17.15 -12.62
N LEU A 144 8.06 -16.42 -11.65
CA LEU A 144 7.69 -15.04 -11.37
C LEU A 144 7.93 -14.14 -12.59
N ARG A 145 9.09 -14.29 -13.25
CA ARG A 145 9.42 -13.56 -14.48
C ARG A 145 8.46 -13.86 -15.63
N ALA A 146 8.15 -15.14 -15.84
CA ALA A 146 7.17 -15.55 -16.83
C ALA A 146 5.80 -14.93 -16.53
N LEU A 147 5.36 -14.97 -15.27
CA LEU A 147 4.10 -14.34 -14.85
C LEU A 147 4.11 -12.83 -15.10
N ARG A 148 5.19 -12.12 -14.78
CA ARG A 148 5.32 -10.68 -15.07
C ARG A 148 5.13 -10.39 -16.55
N GLN A 149 5.79 -11.16 -17.41
CA GLN A 149 5.62 -11.00 -18.86
C GLN A 149 4.17 -11.28 -19.29
N GLY A 150 3.56 -12.35 -18.78
CA GLY A 150 2.16 -12.69 -19.05
C GLY A 150 1.20 -11.55 -18.71
N VAL A 151 1.31 -10.98 -17.50
CA VAL A 151 0.52 -9.82 -17.05
C VAL A 151 0.65 -8.63 -17.99
N MET A 152 1.87 -8.29 -18.42
CA MET A 152 2.11 -7.15 -19.32
C MET A 152 1.55 -7.36 -20.74
N THR A 153 1.28 -8.60 -21.14
CA THR A 153 0.80 -8.95 -22.48
C THR A 153 -0.69 -9.26 -22.56
N VAL A 154 -1.44 -9.16 -21.46
CA VAL A 154 -2.88 -9.42 -21.43
C VAL A 154 -3.60 -8.47 -22.39
N ALA A 155 -4.25 -9.02 -23.41
CA ALA A 155 -5.04 -8.28 -24.38
C ALA A 155 -6.49 -8.77 -24.50
N SER A 156 -6.79 -9.94 -23.95
CA SER A 156 -8.10 -10.58 -23.98
C SER A 156 -8.51 -11.15 -22.62
N VAL A 157 -9.79 -11.52 -22.49
CA VAL A 157 -10.30 -12.16 -21.27
C VAL A 157 -9.65 -13.54 -21.09
N GLU A 158 -9.39 -14.25 -22.19
CA GLU A 158 -8.72 -15.53 -22.21
C GLU A 158 -7.26 -15.42 -21.71
N ASP A 159 -6.53 -14.40 -22.14
CA ASP A 159 -5.18 -14.14 -21.64
C ASP A 159 -5.20 -13.87 -20.13
N LEU A 160 -6.14 -13.03 -19.69
CA LEU A 160 -6.32 -12.71 -18.28
C LEU A 160 -6.66 -13.97 -17.46
N GLU A 161 -7.45 -14.88 -18.02
CA GLU A 161 -7.84 -16.12 -17.36
C GLU A 161 -6.65 -17.04 -17.15
N GLN A 162 -5.84 -17.22 -18.21
CA GLN A 162 -4.61 -17.99 -18.15
C GLN A 162 -3.63 -17.41 -17.12
N VAL A 163 -3.39 -16.10 -17.17
CA VAL A 163 -2.45 -15.42 -16.28
C VAL A 163 -2.92 -15.45 -14.83
N ALA A 164 -4.22 -15.27 -14.57
CA ALA A 164 -4.78 -15.38 -13.22
C ALA A 164 -4.67 -16.80 -12.65
N ALA A 165 -4.89 -17.83 -13.47
CA ALA A 165 -4.73 -19.23 -13.08
C ALA A 165 -3.25 -19.53 -12.73
N GLU A 166 -2.31 -19.05 -13.54
CA GLU A 166 -0.88 -19.17 -13.29
C GLU A 166 -0.44 -18.44 -12.02
N ALA A 167 -0.94 -17.23 -11.79
CA ALA A 167 -0.71 -16.47 -10.56
C ALA A 167 -1.22 -17.22 -9.32
N GLY A 168 -2.46 -17.74 -9.39
CA GLY A 168 -3.05 -18.53 -8.30
C GLY A 168 -2.25 -19.79 -7.98
N LYS A 169 -1.76 -20.49 -9.01
CA LYS A 169 -0.89 -21.65 -8.86
C LYS A 169 0.46 -21.25 -8.25
N LEU A 170 1.10 -20.21 -8.76
CA LEU A 170 2.39 -19.73 -8.26
C LEU A 170 2.31 -19.32 -6.78
N ALA A 171 1.28 -18.54 -6.41
CA ALA A 171 1.06 -18.10 -5.04
C ALA A 171 0.80 -19.27 -4.09
N THR A 172 0.00 -20.25 -4.53
CA THR A 172 -0.27 -21.47 -3.76
C THR A 172 1.01 -22.29 -3.56
N ASP A 173 1.72 -22.62 -4.64
CA ASP A 173 2.96 -23.38 -4.58
C ASP A 173 3.98 -22.70 -3.68
N PHE A 174 4.15 -21.38 -3.81
CA PHE A 174 5.10 -20.61 -3.00
C PHE A 174 4.71 -20.64 -1.53
N ARG A 175 3.42 -20.45 -1.21
CA ARG A 175 2.91 -20.54 0.16
C ARG A 175 3.22 -21.90 0.78
N LEU A 176 3.06 -22.99 0.03
CA LEU A 176 3.39 -24.33 0.51
C LEU A 176 4.89 -24.46 0.81
N GLU A 177 5.78 -23.94 -0.03
CA GLU A 177 7.21 -23.93 0.28
C GLU A 177 7.54 -23.09 1.52
N VAL A 178 6.92 -21.92 1.69
CA VAL A 178 7.09 -21.11 2.92
C VAL A 178 6.66 -21.87 4.16
N LEU A 179 5.60 -22.68 4.08
CA LEU A 179 5.18 -23.54 5.19
C LEU A 179 6.22 -24.63 5.47
N ARG A 180 6.79 -25.26 4.43
CA ARG A 180 7.87 -26.25 4.61
C ARG A 180 9.12 -25.65 5.25
N LEU A 181 9.52 -24.44 4.83
CA LEU A 181 10.63 -23.70 5.44
C LEU A 181 10.40 -23.43 6.94
N ARG A 182 9.14 -23.35 7.37
CA ARG A 182 8.74 -23.20 8.77
C ARG A 182 8.57 -24.53 9.51
N GLY A 183 8.95 -25.65 8.90
CA GLY A 183 8.84 -26.98 9.49
C GLY A 183 7.43 -27.57 9.47
N VAL A 184 6.49 -26.98 8.72
CA VAL A 184 5.12 -27.52 8.61
C VAL A 184 5.09 -28.70 7.65
N ASP A 185 4.51 -29.82 8.07
CA ASP A 185 4.27 -30.98 7.19
C ASP A 185 3.14 -30.67 6.19
N VAL A 186 3.55 -30.22 5.02
CA VAL A 186 2.65 -29.91 3.91
C VAL A 186 2.01 -31.17 3.31
N GLY A 187 2.65 -32.34 3.42
CA GLY A 187 2.08 -33.60 2.92
C GLY A 187 0.76 -33.91 3.64
N GLN A 188 0.75 -33.73 4.95
CA GLN A 188 -0.45 -33.86 5.77
C GLN A 188 -1.54 -32.83 5.41
N ILE A 189 -1.17 -31.57 5.12
CA ILE A 189 -2.12 -30.52 4.72
C ILE A 189 -2.81 -30.88 3.41
N VAL A 190 -2.04 -31.32 2.40
CA VAL A 190 -2.59 -31.70 1.10
C VAL A 190 -3.52 -32.90 1.24
N GLU A 191 -3.14 -33.89 2.03
CA GLU A 191 -3.96 -35.07 2.29
C GLU A 191 -5.29 -34.70 2.97
N LEU A 192 -5.25 -33.83 3.99
CA LEU A 192 -6.46 -33.34 4.65
C LEU A 192 -7.38 -32.58 3.68
N ALA A 193 -6.81 -31.75 2.80
CA ALA A 193 -7.59 -31.06 1.78
C ALA A 193 -8.32 -32.03 0.84
N ARG A 194 -7.64 -33.10 0.39
CA ARG A 194 -8.27 -34.14 -0.45
C ARG A 194 -9.40 -34.87 0.28
N LYS A 195 -9.23 -35.16 1.57
CA LYS A 195 -10.28 -35.80 2.38
C LYS A 195 -11.50 -34.90 2.58
N VAL A 196 -11.30 -33.60 2.72
CA VAL A 196 -12.41 -32.63 2.76
C VAL A 196 -13.13 -32.59 1.41
N GLU A 197 -12.39 -32.49 0.30
CA GLU A 197 -12.98 -32.47 -1.04
C GLU A 197 -13.75 -33.76 -1.36
N ALA A 198 -13.26 -34.90 -0.88
CA ALA A 198 -13.95 -36.19 -0.97
C ALA A 198 -15.16 -36.32 -0.02
N GLY A 199 -15.39 -35.35 0.87
CA GLY A 199 -16.45 -35.37 1.87
C GLY A 199 -16.22 -36.37 3.01
N GLU A 200 -15.01 -36.92 3.16
CA GLU A 200 -14.66 -37.87 4.21
C GLU A 200 -14.54 -37.21 5.59
N ILE A 201 -14.14 -35.94 5.61
CA ILE A 201 -14.05 -35.13 6.82
C ILE A 201 -14.59 -33.74 6.56
N THR A 202 -15.09 -33.09 7.61
CA THR A 202 -15.51 -31.69 7.53
C THR A 202 -14.30 -30.74 7.61
N MET A 203 -14.46 -29.52 7.10
CA MET A 203 -13.44 -28.46 7.27
C MET A 203 -13.07 -28.22 8.74
N GLU A 204 -14.03 -28.38 9.65
CA GLU A 204 -13.80 -28.04 11.06
C GLU A 204 -13.05 -29.18 11.78
N GLU A 205 -13.20 -30.41 11.31
CA GLU A 205 -12.37 -31.54 11.73
C GLU A 205 -10.95 -31.42 11.19
N ALA A 206 -10.78 -31.05 9.92
CA ALA A 206 -9.46 -30.81 9.33
C ALA A 206 -8.68 -29.72 10.11
N LYS A 207 -9.34 -28.59 10.45
CA LYS A 207 -8.74 -27.53 11.27
C LYS A 207 -8.28 -28.03 12.65
N LYS A 208 -9.07 -28.87 13.32
CA LYS A 208 -8.72 -29.46 14.63
C LYS A 208 -7.50 -30.38 14.53
N ILE A 209 -7.37 -31.13 13.43
CA ILE A 209 -6.21 -32.01 13.21
C ILE A 209 -4.93 -31.19 13.04
N VAL A 210 -4.97 -30.13 12.23
CA VAL A 210 -3.83 -29.22 12.03
C VAL A 210 -3.44 -28.51 13.33
N ALA A 211 -4.43 -28.03 14.11
CA ALA A 211 -4.18 -27.36 15.39
C ALA A 211 -3.52 -28.27 16.44
N ARG A 212 -3.69 -29.59 16.36
CA ARG A 212 -3.07 -30.57 17.26
C ARG A 212 -1.66 -31.00 16.84
N THR A 213 -1.29 -30.79 15.57
CA THR A 213 0.01 -31.20 15.01
C THR A 213 1.01 -30.06 14.87
N GLY A 214 0.56 -28.81 14.92
CA GLY A 214 1.41 -27.61 14.83
C GLY A 214 1.71 -26.91 16.16
N GLY A 215 1.78 -27.64 17.28
CA GLY A 215 2.13 -27.13 18.61
C GLY A 215 3.49 -27.63 19.07
#